data_AF-A0A6B3GIE4-F1
#
_entry.id   AF-A0A6B3GIE4-F1
#
_cell.length_a   1.000
_cell.length_b   1.000
_cell.length_c   1.000
_cell.angle_alpha   90.00
_cell.angle_beta   90.00
_cell.angle_gamma   90.00
#
_symmetry.space_group_name_H-M   'P 1'
#
loop_
_entity.id
_entity.type
_entity.pdbx_description
1 polymer ?
#
loop_
_entity_poly.entity_id
_entity_poly.type
_entity_poly.pdbx_seq_one_letter_code
_entity_poly.pdbx_strand_id
1 'polypeptide(L)'
;ELMNQLRWKPWTEPKAWQPYPTVFQLADAVGVHTAQVSAPMFEQTPLTKIALSGGSFLGRLSGEDRMDVAAQRLAAGDRSLVYTYYSEVDGKGHRFGTDSDAWRGQLMYVDGLARRLAEQLPPRSALYITADHGMIDIPFDEQSRIDFDEDWELSAGVALLGGEGRARHVYAVPGAQADVLAVWREVLGEQFWIASRDEAIAAGWFGPTVDERVYGRIGDVVAAAHDDVIITASVNEPHESAMAGVHGSLTPVEQLVPLLEVRS
;
A
#
# COMPACT_ATOMS: atom_id res chain seq x y z
N GLU A 1 3.12 8.33 19.64
CA GLU A 1 2.03 8.38 18.64
C GLU A 1 2.49 7.71 17.35
N LEU A 2 1.59 7.11 16.58
CA LEU A 2 1.90 6.49 15.30
C LEU A 2 1.65 7.45 14.14
N MET A 3 2.40 7.29 13.07
CA MET A 3 2.22 8.07 11.86
C MET A 3 1.24 7.40 10.90
N ASN A 4 0.17 8.12 10.56
CA ASN A 4 -0.64 7.82 9.40
C ASN A 4 0.10 8.30 8.14
N GLN A 5 0.56 7.37 7.32
CA GLN A 5 1.39 7.65 6.15
C GLN A 5 0.59 8.21 4.97
N LEU A 6 -0.71 7.90 4.85
CA LEU A 6 -1.56 8.45 3.80
C LEU A 6 -1.93 9.92 4.06
N ARG A 7 -2.24 10.24 5.32
CA ARG A 7 -2.58 11.61 5.76
C ARG A 7 -1.35 12.43 6.15
N TRP A 8 -0.18 11.78 6.26
CA TRP A 8 1.10 12.33 6.70
C TRP A 8 1.04 13.03 8.07
N LYS A 9 0.47 12.34 9.06
CA LYS A 9 0.24 12.87 10.42
C LYS A 9 0.74 11.89 11.49
N PRO A 10 1.49 12.35 12.51
CA PRO A 10 2.00 13.70 12.67
C PRO A 10 2.97 14.08 11.54
N TRP A 11 3.11 15.37 11.26
CA TRP A 11 3.98 15.81 10.18
C TRP A 11 5.44 15.50 10.53
N THR A 12 6.13 14.85 9.59
CA THR A 12 7.58 14.62 9.63
C THR A 12 8.17 15.06 8.30
N GLU A 13 9.41 15.56 8.31
CA GLU A 13 10.10 15.91 7.07
C GLU A 13 10.23 14.68 6.15
N PRO A 14 9.78 14.73 4.88
CA PRO A 14 9.77 13.57 4.00
C PRO A 14 11.14 12.91 3.81
N LYS A 15 12.21 13.72 3.71
CA LYS A 15 13.58 13.23 3.57
C LYS A 15 14.09 12.51 4.83
N ALA A 16 13.65 12.92 6.02
CA ALA A 16 13.97 12.20 7.24
C ALA A 16 13.21 10.86 7.32
N TRP A 17 11.98 10.82 6.78
CA TRP A 17 11.18 9.60 6.72
C TRP A 17 11.75 8.57 5.75
N GLN A 18 12.17 9.02 4.56
CA GLN A 18 12.81 8.22 3.51
C GLN A 18 14.02 8.99 2.93
N PRO A 19 15.24 8.71 3.42
CA PRO A 19 16.44 9.45 3.05
C PRO A 19 17.07 9.00 1.72
N TYR A 20 16.65 7.86 1.19
CA TYR A 20 17.21 7.30 -0.03
C TYR A 20 16.67 7.99 -1.28
N PRO A 21 17.48 8.18 -2.33
CA PRO A 21 17.02 8.77 -3.58
C PRO A 21 16.01 7.85 -4.25
N THR A 22 15.03 8.45 -4.91
CA THR A 22 14.08 7.70 -5.75
C THR A 22 14.78 7.20 -7.02
N VAL A 23 14.20 6.19 -7.67
CA VAL A 23 14.65 5.74 -9.00
C VAL A 23 14.60 6.89 -10.02
N PHE A 24 13.61 7.79 -9.90
CA PHE A 24 13.44 8.96 -10.75
C PHE A 24 14.59 9.96 -10.59
N GLN A 25 15.00 10.26 -9.36
CA GLN A 25 16.16 11.11 -9.08
C GLN A 25 17.45 10.51 -9.65
N LEU A 26 17.64 9.21 -9.49
CA LEU A 26 18.82 8.51 -10.00
C LEU A 26 18.87 8.53 -11.54
N ALA A 27 17.72 8.32 -12.20
CA ALA A 27 17.61 8.35 -13.66
C ALA A 27 17.81 9.77 -14.23
N ASP A 28 17.17 10.77 -13.63
CA ASP A 28 17.29 12.19 -14.02
C ASP A 28 18.75 12.68 -13.89
N ALA A 29 19.43 12.30 -12.80
CA ALA A 29 20.84 12.67 -12.56
C ALA A 29 21.81 12.14 -13.63
N VAL A 30 21.45 11.08 -14.37
CA VAL A 30 22.24 10.54 -15.50
C VAL A 30 21.66 10.89 -16.86
N GLY A 31 20.77 11.89 -16.91
CA GLY A 31 20.23 12.47 -18.15
C GLY A 31 19.08 11.69 -18.78
N VAL A 32 18.41 10.78 -18.05
CA VAL A 32 17.16 10.17 -18.50
C VAL A 32 16.03 11.17 -18.25
N HIS A 33 15.22 11.48 -19.25
CA HIS A 33 14.04 12.32 -19.07
C HIS A 33 13.03 11.61 -18.17
N THR A 34 12.75 12.16 -16.99
CA THR A 34 11.78 11.56 -16.08
C THR A 34 10.53 12.40 -15.89
N ALA A 35 9.37 11.73 -15.87
CA ALA A 35 8.09 12.40 -15.66
C ALA A 35 7.10 11.53 -14.89
N GLN A 36 6.27 12.18 -14.06
CA GLN A 36 5.10 11.59 -13.44
C GLN A 36 3.85 12.24 -14.00
N VAL A 37 2.88 11.45 -14.43
CA VAL A 37 1.59 11.93 -14.95
C VAL A 37 0.48 11.29 -14.12
N SER A 38 -0.06 12.04 -13.15
CA SER A 38 -1.00 11.51 -12.16
C SER A 38 -2.07 12.54 -11.79
N ALA A 39 -2.97 12.21 -10.86
CA ALA A 39 -3.96 13.15 -10.36
C ALA A 39 -3.28 14.38 -9.73
N PRO A 40 -3.77 15.62 -9.97
CA PRO A 40 -3.17 16.84 -9.44
C PRO A 40 -3.05 16.86 -7.90
N MET A 41 -3.98 16.19 -7.21
CA MET A 41 -3.96 16.11 -5.74
C MET A 41 -2.71 15.42 -5.18
N PHE A 42 -2.01 14.60 -5.96
CA PHE A 42 -0.80 13.91 -5.51
C PHE A 42 0.48 14.74 -5.67
N GLU A 43 0.46 15.84 -6.42
CA GLU A 43 1.66 16.58 -6.82
C GLU A 43 2.53 17.00 -5.62
N GLN A 44 1.88 17.47 -4.57
CA GLN A 44 2.56 18.04 -3.40
C GLN A 44 2.54 17.12 -2.18
N THR A 45 2.03 15.89 -2.32
CA THR A 45 1.94 14.97 -1.18
C THR A 45 3.34 14.51 -0.77
N PRO A 46 3.58 14.35 0.54
CA PRO A 46 4.84 13.80 1.03
C PRO A 46 5.16 12.39 0.50
N LEU A 47 4.15 11.54 0.28
CA LEU A 47 4.33 10.23 -0.33
C LEU A 47 4.91 10.34 -1.74
N THR A 48 4.36 11.21 -2.59
CA THR A 48 4.93 11.49 -3.92
C THR A 48 6.36 12.00 -3.80
N LYS A 49 6.64 12.86 -2.82
CA LYS A 49 8.00 13.39 -2.61
C LYS A 49 9.01 12.30 -2.26
N ILE A 50 8.65 11.30 -1.46
CA ILE A 50 9.60 10.25 -1.08
C ILE A 50 9.71 9.11 -2.08
N ALA A 51 8.68 8.87 -2.89
CA ALA A 51 8.63 7.72 -3.80
C ALA A 51 8.93 8.10 -5.26
N LEU A 52 8.54 9.29 -5.68
CA LEU A 52 8.44 9.66 -7.10
C LEU A 52 9.11 11.00 -7.47
N SER A 53 9.77 11.68 -6.52
CA SER A 53 10.56 12.89 -6.82
C SER A 53 11.59 12.62 -7.92
N GLY A 54 11.88 13.60 -8.77
CA GLY A 54 12.85 13.47 -9.86
C GLY A 54 12.19 13.76 -11.21
N GLY A 55 12.75 14.71 -11.95
CA GLY A 55 12.13 15.26 -13.16
C GLY A 55 10.84 16.04 -12.88
N SER A 56 9.85 15.89 -13.74
CA SER A 56 8.63 16.73 -13.75
C SER A 56 7.37 15.98 -13.30
N PHE A 57 6.52 16.62 -12.49
CA PHE A 57 5.17 16.14 -12.19
C PHE A 57 4.13 16.89 -13.05
N LEU A 58 3.20 16.15 -13.65
CA LEU A 58 2.14 16.68 -14.51
C LEU A 58 0.77 16.20 -14.04
N GLY A 59 0.06 17.06 -13.29
CA GLY A 59 -1.29 16.78 -12.82
C GLY A 59 -2.32 16.74 -13.96
N ARG A 60 -3.07 15.65 -14.10
CA ARG A 60 -4.19 15.51 -15.04
C ARG A 60 -5.41 14.88 -14.38
N LEU A 61 -6.58 15.49 -14.57
CA LEU A 61 -7.81 15.05 -13.90
C LEU A 61 -8.33 13.74 -14.49
N SER A 62 -8.58 13.68 -15.80
CA SER A 62 -9.10 12.49 -16.48
C SER A 62 -8.03 11.41 -16.63
N GLY A 63 -8.44 10.15 -16.68
CA GLY A 63 -7.53 9.03 -16.93
C GLY A 63 -6.97 9.06 -18.35
N GLU A 64 -7.79 9.48 -19.31
CA GLU A 64 -7.46 9.56 -20.73
C GLU A 64 -6.35 10.59 -20.97
N ASP A 65 -6.48 11.79 -20.39
CA ASP A 65 -5.45 12.83 -20.50
C ASP A 65 -4.14 12.39 -19.84
N ARG A 66 -4.20 11.59 -18.76
CA ARG A 66 -2.99 11.03 -18.15
C ARG A 66 -2.27 10.11 -19.13
N MET A 67 -2.99 9.22 -19.81
CA MET A 67 -2.38 8.31 -20.79
C MET A 67 -1.78 9.07 -21.97
N ASP A 68 -2.50 10.04 -22.53
CA ASP A 68 -2.01 10.82 -23.68
C ASP A 68 -0.75 11.61 -23.33
N VAL A 69 -0.76 12.28 -22.17
CA VAL A 69 0.40 13.05 -21.71
C VAL A 69 1.55 12.13 -21.32
N ALA A 70 1.29 10.94 -20.77
CA ALA A 70 2.34 9.96 -20.50
C ALA A 70 3.05 9.52 -21.78
N ALA A 71 2.31 9.20 -22.85
CA ALA A 71 2.88 8.87 -24.15
C ALA A 71 3.68 10.04 -24.75
N GLN A 72 3.15 11.26 -24.69
CA GLN A 72 3.86 12.46 -25.14
C GLN A 72 5.18 12.70 -24.39
N ARG A 73 5.18 12.51 -23.07
CA ARG A 73 6.38 12.66 -22.24
C ARG A 73 7.40 11.56 -22.49
N LEU A 74 6.93 10.33 -22.73
CA LEU A 74 7.79 9.22 -23.07
C LEU A 74 8.56 9.50 -24.38
N ALA A 75 7.89 10.10 -25.37
CA ALA A 75 8.47 10.50 -26.65
C ALA A 75 9.31 11.79 -26.61
N ALA A 76 9.31 12.54 -25.50
CA ALA A 76 9.96 13.86 -25.44
C ALA A 76 11.49 13.80 -25.26
N GLY A 77 12.03 12.67 -24.82
CA GLY A 77 13.46 12.46 -24.61
C GLY A 77 13.97 11.26 -25.40
N ASP A 78 15.28 11.24 -25.68
CA ASP A 78 15.96 10.09 -26.30
C ASP A 78 15.94 8.86 -25.38
N ARG A 79 16.06 9.09 -24.07
CA ARG A 79 15.85 8.11 -23.00
C ARG A 79 14.86 8.70 -22.01
N SER A 80 13.78 7.98 -21.75
CA SER A 80 12.70 8.48 -20.89
C SER A 80 12.22 7.41 -19.90
N LEU A 81 11.83 7.82 -18.69
CA LEU A 81 11.14 7.02 -17.69
C LEU A 81 9.89 7.78 -17.23
N VAL A 82 8.71 7.25 -17.56
CA VAL A 82 7.43 7.90 -17.26
C VAL A 82 6.57 6.99 -16.37
N TYR A 83 5.96 7.56 -15.33
CA TYR A 83 5.05 6.87 -14.42
C TYR A 83 3.67 7.50 -14.42
N THR A 84 2.64 6.67 -14.49
CA THR A 84 1.24 7.07 -14.33
C THR A 84 0.52 6.15 -13.35
N TYR A 85 -0.49 6.67 -12.67
CA TYR A 85 -1.16 5.98 -11.56
C TYR A 85 -2.67 6.21 -11.59
N TYR A 86 -3.42 5.17 -11.21
CA TYR A 86 -4.88 5.15 -11.17
C TYR A 86 -5.37 4.44 -9.90
N SER A 87 -6.01 5.19 -9.00
CA SER A 87 -6.38 4.72 -7.65
C SER A 87 -7.81 4.20 -7.50
N GLU A 88 -8.70 4.42 -8.48
CA GLU A 88 -10.13 4.19 -8.25
C GLU A 88 -10.50 2.71 -8.17
N VAL A 89 -9.70 1.81 -8.75
CA VAL A 89 -9.92 0.35 -8.61
C VAL A 89 -9.84 -0.05 -7.14
N ASP A 90 -8.79 0.38 -6.44
CA ASP A 90 -8.60 0.19 -5.01
C ASP A 90 -9.75 0.83 -4.19
N GLY A 91 -10.02 2.12 -4.45
CA GLY A 91 -11.05 2.85 -3.72
C GLY A 91 -12.47 2.26 -3.87
N LYS A 92 -12.81 1.65 -5.01
CA LYS A 92 -14.08 0.91 -5.16
C LYS A 92 -14.03 -0.46 -4.48
N GLY A 93 -12.87 -1.12 -4.46
CA GLY A 93 -12.67 -2.39 -3.76
C GLY A 93 -12.93 -2.23 -2.27
N HIS A 94 -12.30 -1.24 -1.64
CA HIS A 94 -12.54 -0.91 -0.24
C HIS A 94 -14.01 -0.63 0.08
N ARG A 95 -14.66 0.17 -0.77
CA ARG A 95 -16.01 0.67 -0.47
C ARG A 95 -17.12 -0.35 -0.74
N PHE A 96 -16.96 -1.18 -1.77
CA PHE A 96 -18.06 -2.00 -2.29
C PHE A 96 -17.71 -3.49 -2.44
N GLY A 97 -16.45 -3.87 -2.24
CA GLY A 97 -15.96 -5.22 -2.48
C GLY A 97 -15.62 -5.49 -3.95
N THR A 98 -14.77 -6.48 -4.14
CA THR A 98 -14.22 -6.93 -5.43
C THR A 98 -15.25 -7.63 -6.31
N ASP A 99 -16.35 -8.12 -5.76
CA ASP A 99 -17.43 -8.70 -6.57
C ASP A 99 -18.42 -7.66 -7.11
N SER A 100 -18.35 -6.40 -6.66
CA SER A 100 -19.33 -5.37 -6.99
C SER A 100 -19.27 -4.86 -8.44
N ASP A 101 -20.42 -4.47 -8.97
CA ASP A 101 -20.52 -3.77 -10.28
C ASP A 101 -19.68 -2.48 -10.31
N ALA A 102 -19.60 -1.78 -9.17
CA ALA A 102 -18.81 -0.56 -9.04
C ALA A 102 -17.31 -0.83 -9.24
N TRP A 103 -16.78 -1.92 -8.65
CA TRP A 103 -15.40 -2.33 -8.82
C TRP A 103 -15.14 -2.87 -10.23
N ARG A 104 -16.01 -3.75 -10.73
CA ARG A 104 -15.92 -4.31 -12.10
C ARG A 104 -15.92 -3.22 -13.17
N GLY A 105 -16.73 -2.17 -12.98
CA GLY A 105 -16.74 -1.00 -13.86
C GLY A 105 -15.40 -0.24 -13.89
N GLN A 106 -14.72 -0.09 -12.76
CA GLN A 106 -13.38 0.50 -12.72
C GLN A 106 -12.33 -0.39 -13.38
N LEU A 107 -12.45 -1.71 -13.24
CA LEU A 107 -11.56 -2.65 -13.92
C LEU A 107 -11.68 -2.56 -15.45
N MET A 108 -12.91 -2.48 -15.97
CA MET A 108 -13.16 -2.26 -17.40
C MET A 108 -12.62 -0.89 -17.87
N TYR A 109 -12.74 0.14 -17.02
CA TYR A 109 -12.24 1.46 -17.35
C TYR A 109 -10.71 1.50 -17.42
N VAL A 110 -10.00 0.90 -16.45
CA VAL A 110 -8.53 0.87 -16.45
C VAL A 110 -7.98 0.00 -17.59
N ASP A 111 -8.67 -1.07 -18.00
CA ASP A 111 -8.35 -1.83 -19.22
C ASP A 111 -8.39 -0.93 -20.47
N GLY A 112 -9.41 -0.07 -20.58
CA GLY A 112 -9.51 0.94 -21.63
C GLY A 112 -8.36 1.94 -21.62
N LEU A 113 -7.96 2.43 -20.44
CA LEU A 113 -6.81 3.33 -20.28
C LEU A 113 -5.49 2.65 -20.66
N ALA A 114 -5.29 1.41 -20.21
CA ALA A 114 -4.12 0.60 -20.55
C ALA A 114 -3.99 0.42 -22.07
N ARG A 115 -5.08 0.05 -22.76
CA ARG A 115 -5.14 -0.05 -24.22
C ARG A 115 -4.79 1.28 -24.88
N ARG A 116 -5.39 2.38 -24.41
CA ARG A 116 -5.14 3.73 -24.93
C ARG A 116 -3.67 4.13 -24.85
N LEU A 117 -2.98 3.79 -23.77
CA LEU A 117 -1.54 4.07 -23.63
C LEU A 117 -0.70 3.16 -24.52
N ALA A 118 -1.02 1.86 -24.54
CA ALA A 118 -0.34 0.86 -25.36
C ALA A 118 -0.34 1.21 -26.85
N GLU A 119 -1.46 1.69 -27.39
CA GLU A 119 -1.62 2.08 -28.79
C GLU A 119 -0.84 3.37 -29.16
N GLN A 120 -0.38 4.14 -28.18
CA GLN A 120 0.35 5.39 -28.37
C GLN A 120 1.85 5.28 -28.09
N LEU A 121 2.36 4.08 -27.82
CA LEU A 121 3.76 3.89 -27.47
C LEU A 121 4.69 4.28 -28.62
N PRO A 122 5.68 5.16 -28.38
CA PRO A 122 6.69 5.47 -29.38
C PRO A 122 7.52 4.23 -29.72
N PRO A 123 8.11 4.15 -30.93
CA PRO A 123 8.96 3.02 -31.30
C PRO A 123 10.11 2.82 -30.30
N ARG A 124 10.50 1.57 -30.09
CA ARG A 124 11.57 1.14 -29.16
C ARG A 124 11.26 1.49 -27.70
N SER A 125 10.01 1.38 -27.30
CA SER A 125 9.59 1.59 -25.91
C SER A 125 8.88 0.35 -25.34
N ALA A 126 8.79 0.31 -24.01
CA ALA A 126 8.07 -0.72 -23.29
C ALA A 126 7.15 -0.08 -22.25
N LEU A 127 5.94 -0.62 -22.13
CA LEU A 127 4.97 -0.33 -21.09
C LEU A 127 4.88 -1.52 -20.16
N TYR A 128 5.04 -1.27 -18.87
CA TYR A 128 4.76 -2.23 -17.81
C TYR A 128 3.51 -1.77 -17.05
N ILE A 129 2.56 -2.69 -16.88
CA ILE A 129 1.33 -2.46 -16.13
C ILE A 129 1.33 -3.42 -14.94
N THR A 130 1.23 -2.87 -13.74
CA THR A 130 1.25 -3.61 -12.48
C THR A 130 0.37 -2.93 -11.44
N ALA A 131 0.12 -3.64 -10.34
CA ALA A 131 -0.41 -3.09 -9.11
C ALA A 131 0.64 -3.22 -7.99
N ASP A 132 0.36 -2.59 -6.85
CA ASP A 132 1.11 -2.71 -5.60
C ASP A 132 0.56 -3.83 -4.70
N HIS A 133 -0.74 -4.12 -4.78
CA HIS A 133 -1.37 -5.23 -4.08
C HIS A 133 -2.66 -5.70 -4.76
N GLY A 134 -3.18 -6.84 -4.30
CA GLY A 134 -4.54 -7.31 -4.55
C GLY A 134 -5.53 -6.85 -3.49
N MET A 135 -6.67 -7.53 -3.37
CA MET A 135 -7.77 -7.15 -2.48
C MET A 135 -8.61 -8.39 -2.16
N ILE A 136 -9.10 -8.49 -0.92
CA ILE A 136 -10.03 -9.54 -0.47
C ILE A 136 -11.24 -8.93 0.23
N ASP A 137 -12.42 -9.50 -0.01
CA ASP A 137 -13.66 -9.09 0.66
C ASP A 137 -13.81 -9.85 1.98
N ILE A 138 -14.11 -9.13 3.07
CA ILE A 138 -14.27 -9.74 4.40
C ILE A 138 -15.74 -9.65 4.84
N PRO A 139 -16.39 -10.78 5.20
CA PRO A 139 -17.76 -10.78 5.70
C PRO A 139 -17.97 -9.83 6.89
N PHE A 140 -19.20 -9.31 7.04
CA PHE A 140 -19.58 -8.48 8.19
C PHE A 140 -20.25 -9.32 9.27
N ASP A 141 -19.47 -10.21 9.86
CA ASP A 141 -19.86 -11.04 11.01
C ASP A 141 -18.75 -11.07 12.07
N GLU A 142 -19.10 -11.49 13.28
CA GLU A 142 -18.22 -11.51 14.45
C GLU A 142 -17.07 -12.52 14.31
N GLN A 143 -17.18 -13.52 13.43
CA GLN A 143 -16.13 -14.51 13.21
C GLN A 143 -15.04 -14.00 12.26
N SER A 144 -15.43 -13.13 11.33
CA SER A 144 -14.54 -12.57 10.30
C SER A 144 -13.95 -11.22 10.72
N ARG A 145 -14.61 -10.49 11.61
CA ARG A 145 -14.21 -9.15 12.07
C ARG A 145 -14.00 -9.13 13.56
N ILE A 146 -12.76 -9.27 13.96
CA ILE A 146 -12.33 -9.29 15.35
C ILE A 146 -12.09 -7.86 15.79
N ASP A 147 -12.94 -7.32 16.66
CA ASP A 147 -12.85 -5.92 17.09
C ASP A 147 -11.92 -5.75 18.29
N PHE A 148 -10.73 -5.21 18.03
CA PHE A 148 -9.73 -4.93 19.06
C PHE A 148 -10.25 -3.98 20.16
N ASP A 149 -11.13 -3.03 19.81
CA ASP A 149 -11.63 -2.05 20.79
C ASP A 149 -12.62 -2.68 21.79
N GLU A 150 -13.23 -3.82 21.44
CA GLU A 150 -14.20 -4.53 22.28
C GLU A 150 -13.61 -5.80 22.93
N ASP A 151 -12.42 -6.24 22.48
CA ASP A 151 -11.73 -7.41 23.00
C ASP A 151 -10.72 -7.03 24.11
N TRP A 152 -11.09 -7.36 25.36
CA TRP A 152 -10.27 -7.06 26.53
C TRP A 152 -8.98 -7.90 26.60
N GLU A 153 -8.96 -9.10 26.02
CA GLU A 153 -7.79 -9.98 26.01
C GLU A 153 -6.74 -9.41 25.06
N LEU A 154 -7.16 -9.07 23.84
CA LEU A 154 -6.26 -8.52 22.82
C LEU A 154 -5.71 -7.13 23.18
N SER A 155 -6.51 -6.31 23.88
CA SER A 155 -6.11 -4.96 24.30
C SER A 155 -5.24 -4.93 25.57
N ALA A 156 -5.21 -6.01 26.35
CA ALA A 156 -4.43 -6.09 27.58
C ALA A 156 -2.93 -5.92 27.32
N GLY A 157 -2.31 -4.91 27.93
CA GLY A 157 -0.87 -4.64 27.80
C GLY A 157 -0.47 -3.99 26.46
N VAL A 158 -1.42 -3.67 25.58
CA VAL A 158 -1.17 -2.95 24.33
C VAL A 158 -1.19 -1.44 24.57
N ALA A 159 -0.14 -0.75 24.13
CA ALA A 159 -0.03 0.70 24.20
C ALA A 159 -0.57 1.40 22.95
N LEU A 160 -0.29 0.86 21.77
CA LEU A 160 -0.75 1.38 20.47
C LEU A 160 -1.06 0.22 19.52
N LEU A 161 -2.13 0.35 18.75
CA LEU A 161 -2.42 -0.49 17.59
C LEU A 161 -2.12 0.30 16.32
N GLY A 162 -1.45 -0.33 15.35
CA GLY A 162 -1.20 0.23 14.03
C GLY A 162 -1.19 -0.84 12.95
N GLY A 163 -0.72 -0.47 11.77
CA GLY A 163 -0.79 -1.33 10.58
C GLY A 163 -2.20 -1.38 9.98
N GLU A 164 -2.33 -2.15 8.90
CA GLU A 164 -3.62 -2.39 8.24
C GLU A 164 -4.39 -3.47 9.01
N GLY A 165 -5.72 -3.53 8.86
CA GLY A 165 -6.54 -4.53 9.57
C GLY A 165 -6.12 -5.99 9.28
N ARG A 166 -5.59 -6.24 8.09
CA ARG A 166 -5.06 -7.55 7.64
C ARG A 166 -3.66 -7.85 8.18
N ALA A 167 -2.90 -6.83 8.56
CA ALA A 167 -1.52 -6.93 9.04
C ALA A 167 -1.27 -5.91 10.16
N ARG A 168 -1.69 -6.25 11.38
CA ARG A 168 -1.57 -5.35 12.53
C ARG A 168 -0.15 -5.33 13.08
N HIS A 169 0.29 -4.12 13.40
CA HIS A 169 1.51 -3.86 14.16
C HIS A 169 1.09 -3.42 15.57
N VAL A 170 1.36 -4.27 16.56
CA VAL A 170 0.97 -4.06 17.96
C VAL A 170 2.18 -3.58 18.73
N TYR A 171 2.04 -2.47 19.45
CA TYR A 171 3.09 -1.90 20.29
C TYR A 171 2.70 -2.09 21.75
N ALA A 172 3.49 -2.84 22.50
CA ALA A 172 3.17 -3.18 23.87
C ALA A 172 3.57 -2.06 24.84
N VAL A 173 2.93 -2.02 26.00
CA VAL A 173 3.45 -1.28 27.16
C VAL A 173 4.83 -1.84 27.50
N PRO A 174 5.83 -0.99 27.86
CA PRO A 174 7.17 -1.48 28.17
C PRO A 174 7.17 -2.58 29.24
N GLY A 175 7.72 -3.75 28.90
CA GLY A 175 7.77 -4.93 29.76
C GLY A 175 6.69 -5.97 29.48
N ALA A 176 5.64 -5.63 28.72
CA ALA A 176 4.52 -6.53 28.42
C ALA A 176 4.65 -7.26 27.08
N GLN A 177 5.74 -7.08 26.32
CA GLN A 177 5.89 -7.60 24.96
C GLN A 177 5.67 -9.11 24.87
N ALA A 178 6.26 -9.87 25.80
CA ALA A 178 6.15 -11.33 25.81
C ALA A 178 4.73 -11.80 26.15
N ASP A 179 4.06 -11.12 27.07
CA ASP A 179 2.69 -11.44 27.47
C ASP A 179 1.71 -11.13 26.33
N VAL A 180 1.83 -9.96 25.70
CA VAL A 180 1.03 -9.59 24.52
C VAL A 180 1.22 -10.60 23.39
N LEU A 181 2.47 -10.99 23.10
CA LEU A 181 2.75 -11.99 22.07
C LEU A 181 2.10 -13.34 22.40
N ALA A 182 2.15 -13.78 23.66
CA ALA A 182 1.54 -15.03 24.10
C ALA A 182 0.02 -15.00 23.93
N VAL A 183 -0.64 -13.93 24.40
CA VAL A 183 -2.09 -13.76 24.26
C VAL A 183 -2.51 -13.72 22.80
N TRP A 184 -1.84 -12.92 21.97
CA TRP A 184 -2.17 -12.83 20.54
C TRP A 184 -1.99 -14.16 19.82
N ARG A 185 -0.98 -14.95 20.18
CA ARG A 185 -0.81 -16.32 19.63
C ARG A 185 -1.92 -17.26 20.08
N GLU A 186 -2.33 -17.19 21.34
CA GLU A 186 -3.38 -18.04 21.89
C GLU A 186 -4.75 -17.72 21.28
N VAL A 187 -5.09 -16.43 21.18
CA VAL A 187 -6.40 -15.97 20.70
C VAL A 187 -6.52 -16.03 19.18
N LEU A 188 -5.48 -15.67 18.44
CA LEU A 188 -5.55 -15.45 16.98
C LEU A 188 -4.72 -16.44 16.15
N GLY A 189 -3.92 -17.30 16.79
CA GLY A 189 -2.94 -18.15 16.10
C GLY A 189 -3.52 -19.16 15.12
N GLU A 190 -4.83 -19.44 15.17
CA GLU A 190 -5.50 -20.31 14.20
C GLU A 190 -5.77 -19.62 12.85
N GLN A 191 -5.85 -18.28 12.82
CA GLN A 191 -6.25 -17.51 11.62
C GLN A 191 -5.19 -16.48 11.19
N PHE A 192 -4.16 -16.27 12.02
CA PHE A 192 -3.10 -15.29 11.82
C PHE A 192 -1.70 -15.90 12.02
N TRP A 193 -0.77 -15.47 11.18
CA TRP A 193 0.65 -15.56 11.50
C TRP A 193 0.99 -14.50 12.53
N ILE A 194 1.25 -14.94 13.77
CA ILE A 194 1.63 -14.07 14.88
C ILE A 194 3.12 -14.21 15.18
N ALA A 195 3.86 -13.13 14.97
CA ALA A 195 5.30 -13.07 15.17
C ALA A 195 5.66 -11.87 16.05
N SER A 196 6.67 -12.01 16.91
CA SER A 196 7.38 -10.86 17.45
C SER A 196 8.07 -10.09 16.33
N ARG A 197 8.47 -8.84 16.63
CA ARG A 197 9.28 -8.02 15.73
C ARG A 197 10.47 -8.78 15.14
N ASP A 198 11.27 -9.40 16.00
CA ASP A 198 12.50 -10.09 15.61
C ASP A 198 12.22 -11.34 14.78
N GLU A 199 11.17 -12.10 15.12
CA GLU A 199 10.75 -13.27 14.35
C GLU A 199 10.27 -12.87 12.94
N ALA A 200 9.47 -11.81 12.82
CA ALA A 200 9.00 -11.30 11.53
C ALA A 200 10.15 -10.81 10.65
N ILE A 201 11.14 -10.13 11.24
CA ILE A 201 12.35 -9.70 10.55
C ILE A 201 13.18 -10.90 10.11
N ALA A 202 13.41 -11.87 11.00
CA ALA A 202 14.17 -13.08 10.69
C ALA A 202 13.49 -13.95 9.61
N ALA A 203 12.16 -13.93 9.56
CA ALA A 203 11.37 -14.57 8.51
C ALA A 203 11.38 -13.79 7.17
N GLY A 204 11.98 -12.60 7.13
CA GLY A 204 12.16 -11.81 5.92
C GLY A 204 10.93 -10.99 5.50
N TRP A 205 9.96 -10.78 6.39
CA TRP A 205 8.70 -10.07 6.06
C TRP A 205 8.93 -8.63 5.60
N PHE A 206 10.02 -8.01 6.05
CA PHE A 206 10.38 -6.62 5.72
C PHE A 206 11.56 -6.52 4.75
N GLY A 207 11.87 -7.61 4.05
CA GLY A 207 13.00 -7.71 3.13
C GLY A 207 14.29 -8.21 3.80
N PRO A 208 15.39 -8.29 3.04
CA PRO A 208 16.62 -8.96 3.48
C PRO A 208 17.41 -8.17 4.55
N THR A 209 17.10 -6.89 4.74
CA THR A 209 17.79 -6.03 5.71
C THR A 209 16.84 -4.95 6.20
N VAL A 210 16.79 -4.75 7.51
CA VAL A 210 16.05 -3.67 8.16
C VAL A 210 17.04 -2.64 8.68
N ASP A 211 16.84 -1.39 8.28
CA ASP A 211 17.63 -0.25 8.76
C ASP A 211 17.23 0.06 10.21
N GLU A 212 18.22 0.24 11.09
CA GLU A 212 18.03 0.54 12.52
C GLU A 212 17.03 1.70 12.72
N ARG A 213 17.07 2.71 11.84
CA ARG A 213 16.19 3.89 11.93
C ARG A 213 14.69 3.57 11.82
N VAL A 214 14.32 2.43 11.23
CA VAL A 214 12.93 2.00 11.04
C VAL A 214 12.56 0.77 11.86
N TYR A 215 13.50 0.18 12.59
CA TYR A 215 13.26 -1.01 13.42
C TYR A 215 12.07 -0.79 14.37
N GLY A 216 12.05 0.35 15.07
CA GLY A 216 10.95 0.71 15.97
C GLY A 216 9.62 1.08 15.28
N ARG A 217 9.55 1.12 13.94
CA ARG A 217 8.29 1.28 13.18
C ARG A 217 7.60 -0.07 12.95
N ILE A 218 8.28 -1.17 13.20
CA ILE A 218 7.68 -2.51 13.19
C ILE A 218 7.06 -2.72 14.59
N GLY A 219 5.86 -3.28 14.68
CA GLY A 219 5.23 -3.57 15.97
C GLY A 219 6.09 -4.52 16.80
N ASP A 220 5.95 -4.50 18.13
CA ASP A 220 6.56 -5.51 18.99
C ASP A 220 5.98 -6.90 18.68
N VAL A 221 4.70 -6.93 18.27
CA VAL A 221 4.03 -8.09 17.66
C VAL A 221 3.48 -7.66 16.30
N VAL A 222 3.64 -8.51 15.30
CA VAL A 222 3.04 -8.37 13.97
C VAL A 222 2.09 -9.54 13.76
N ALA A 223 0.84 -9.22 13.42
CA ALA A 223 -0.23 -10.18 13.21
C ALA A 223 -0.74 -10.06 11.78
N ALA A 224 -0.37 -11.03 10.93
CA ALA A 224 -0.74 -11.07 9.52
C ALA A 224 -1.79 -12.17 9.30
N ALA A 225 -3.00 -11.80 8.89
CA ALA A 225 -4.10 -12.73 8.69
C ALA A 225 -3.84 -13.67 7.50
N HIS A 226 -4.08 -14.96 7.63
CA HIS A 226 -3.98 -15.91 6.51
C HIS A 226 -5.32 -16.45 6.03
N ASP A 227 -6.35 -16.35 6.86
CA ASP A 227 -7.74 -16.68 6.51
C ASP A 227 -8.52 -15.42 6.12
N ASP A 228 -9.81 -15.53 5.83
CA ASP A 228 -10.68 -14.42 5.39
C ASP A 228 -11.18 -13.56 6.58
N VAL A 229 -10.24 -13.09 7.41
CA VAL A 229 -10.51 -12.32 8.62
C VAL A 229 -9.78 -10.97 8.69
N ILE A 230 -10.23 -10.08 9.56
CA ILE A 230 -9.63 -8.77 9.80
C ILE A 230 -9.69 -8.42 11.30
N ILE A 231 -8.66 -7.73 11.79
CA ILE A 231 -8.71 -7.07 13.10
C ILE A 231 -9.17 -5.63 12.88
N THR A 232 -10.37 -5.31 13.34
CA THR A 232 -10.94 -3.95 13.32
C THR A 232 -10.65 -3.21 14.62
N ALA A 233 -10.89 -1.90 14.61
CA ALA A 233 -10.91 -1.07 15.82
C ALA A 233 -12.08 -0.08 15.63
N SER A 234 -13.30 -0.52 15.94
CA SER A 234 -14.51 0.20 15.51
C SER A 234 -14.68 1.59 16.13
N VAL A 235 -14.07 1.83 17.29
CA VAL A 235 -14.12 3.12 17.99
C VAL A 235 -13.02 4.04 17.47
N ASN A 236 -11.80 3.53 17.35
CA ASN A 236 -10.62 4.34 17.00
C ASN A 236 -10.40 4.49 15.48
N GLU A 237 -10.88 3.52 14.70
CA GLU A 237 -10.75 3.44 13.24
C GLU A 237 -12.10 3.10 12.56
N PRO A 238 -13.17 3.89 12.79
CA PRO A 238 -14.52 3.54 12.34
C PRO A 238 -14.68 3.48 10.81
N HIS A 239 -13.87 4.24 10.06
CA HIS A 239 -13.97 4.28 8.60
C HIS A 239 -13.31 3.04 7.98
N GLU A 240 -12.12 2.70 8.48
CA GLU A 240 -11.35 1.54 8.07
C GLU A 240 -12.08 0.24 8.45
N SER A 241 -12.70 0.21 9.64
CA SER A 241 -13.51 -0.93 10.11
C SER A 241 -14.78 -1.17 9.28
N ALA A 242 -15.25 -0.17 8.53
CA ALA A 242 -16.42 -0.27 7.66
C ALA A 242 -16.11 -0.69 6.22
N MET A 243 -14.84 -0.92 5.87
CA MET A 243 -14.45 -1.33 4.51
C MET A 243 -14.90 -2.77 4.21
N ALA A 244 -15.43 -2.98 3.01
CA ALA A 244 -15.84 -4.30 2.50
C ALA A 244 -14.64 -5.10 2.01
N GLY A 245 -13.87 -4.50 1.09
CA GLY A 245 -12.58 -5.03 0.63
C GLY A 245 -11.43 -4.50 1.46
N VAL A 246 -10.45 -5.35 1.78
CA VAL A 246 -9.22 -4.98 2.48
C VAL A 246 -8.03 -5.73 1.91
N HIS A 247 -6.82 -5.32 2.27
CA HIS A 247 -5.57 -5.95 1.89
C HIS A 247 -4.49 -5.64 2.94
N GLY A 248 -3.28 -6.17 2.72
CA GLY A 248 -2.08 -5.84 3.50
C GLY A 248 -1.41 -7.04 4.15
N SER A 249 -2.02 -8.23 4.12
CA SER A 249 -1.39 -9.46 4.62
C SER A 249 -0.54 -10.16 3.55
N LEU A 250 0.02 -11.31 3.93
CA LEU A 250 0.98 -12.10 3.17
C LEU A 250 0.31 -13.17 2.28
N THR A 251 -1.00 -13.12 2.10
CA THR A 251 -1.71 -14.12 1.31
C THR A 251 -1.50 -13.89 -0.19
N PRO A 252 -1.55 -14.95 -1.02
CA PRO A 252 -1.41 -14.81 -2.47
C PRO A 252 -2.43 -13.86 -3.12
N VAL A 253 -3.68 -13.79 -2.62
CA VAL A 253 -4.70 -12.90 -3.17
C VAL A 253 -4.39 -11.42 -2.92
N GLU A 254 -3.61 -11.12 -1.89
CA GLU A 254 -3.16 -9.77 -1.56
C GLU A 254 -1.79 -9.43 -2.20
N GLN A 255 -0.90 -10.42 -2.37
CA GLN A 255 0.47 -10.18 -2.87
C GLN A 255 0.64 -10.37 -4.38
N LEU A 256 -0.09 -11.29 -5.00
CA LEU A 256 0.09 -11.59 -6.42
C LEU A 256 -0.63 -10.56 -7.28
N VAL A 257 0.17 -9.71 -7.92
CA VAL A 257 -0.29 -8.66 -8.83
C VAL A 257 0.07 -8.99 -10.28
N PRO A 258 -0.68 -8.49 -11.27
CA PRO A 258 -0.31 -8.66 -12.67
C PRO A 258 1.00 -7.92 -12.97
N LEU A 259 1.81 -8.46 -13.86
CA LEU A 259 2.90 -7.73 -14.53
C LEU A 259 2.74 -7.94 -16.04
N LEU A 260 2.06 -7.01 -16.70
CA LEU A 260 1.83 -7.05 -18.14
C LEU A 260 2.88 -6.21 -18.85
N GLU A 261 3.35 -6.70 -19.99
CA GLU A 261 4.33 -6.01 -20.83
C GLU A 261 3.77 -5.78 -22.24
N VAL A 262 3.91 -4.55 -22.73
CA VAL A 262 3.66 -4.20 -24.14
C VAL A 262 4.89 -3.50 -24.71
N ARG A 263 5.28 -3.86 -25.92
CA ARG A 263 6.43 -3.25 -26.63
C ARG A 263 6.00 -2.67 -27.97
N SER A 264 6.66 -1.58 -28.37
CA SER A 264 6.55 -0.89 -29.65
C SER A 264 7.93 -0.74 -30.27
#